data_AF-A0A847E6M9-F1
#
_entry.id   AF-A0A847E6M9-F1
#
_cell.length_a   1.000
_cell.length_b   1.000
_cell.length_c   1.000
_cell.angle_alpha   90.00
_cell.angle_beta   90.00
_cell.angle_gamma   90.00
#
_symmetry.space_group_name_H-M   'P 1'
#
loop_
_entity.id
_entity.type
_entity.pdbx_description
1 polymer ?
#
loop_
_entity_poly.entity_id
_entity_poly.type
_entity_poly.pdbx_seq_one_letter_code
_entity_poly.pdbx_strand_id
1 'polypeptide(L)'
;MKNTQKMLMLFLAGTLLWLPSCNKDKEPEVIDVERHYEMVYMLGAAADGHWDSADPLPMKVTSDKDVFVYELDLVRSAENKLIKFSVDVNTWDKTHFLVPALENMVAGQAYAYLKEGENKLAETSVAKDGDGNLRDHFFGMDKGTSGRYQIQVNPIKLTLTVKKLSSLADPEIIEWVAGNLYLVGDATPAGWAIASPTPMVRNGNIHTFEGPLKAGEFKIATVFDWGGDFYRPAVDQTEINKSGIANGAVVCWKEDAAAGHGDNKWRVKDAGKYRLTLNTETLTLKVEWLGE
;
A
#
# COMPACT_ATOMS: atom_id res chain seq x y z
N MET A 1 -67.07 27.03 -10.35
CA MET A 1 -66.05 26.87 -9.29
C MET A 1 -64.78 27.53 -9.82
N LYS A 2 -64.22 28.57 -9.19
CA LYS A 2 -63.39 28.56 -7.96
C LYS A 2 -62.20 27.60 -8.12
N ASN A 3 -60.95 28.09 -8.25
CA ASN A 3 -60.07 28.73 -7.24
C ASN A 3 -59.41 27.69 -6.33
N THR A 4 -58.14 27.79 -5.87
CA THR A 4 -56.92 28.61 -6.17
C THR A 4 -55.74 27.95 -5.35
N GLN A 5 -54.55 28.46 -4.97
CA GLN A 5 -53.72 29.70 -5.01
C GLN A 5 -52.27 29.25 -4.61
N LYS A 6 -51.14 29.96 -4.73
CA LYS A 6 -50.72 31.29 -5.25
C LYS A 6 -49.19 31.25 -5.47
N MET A 7 -48.65 31.98 -6.45
CA MET A 7 -47.22 32.35 -6.45
C MET A 7 -47.11 33.80 -5.96
N LEU A 8 -46.22 34.08 -5.00
CA LEU A 8 -46.12 35.41 -4.37
C LEU A 8 -45.03 36.27 -5.02
N MET A 9 -45.37 36.97 -6.09
CA MET A 9 -44.57 38.10 -6.57
C MET A 9 -44.94 39.37 -5.79
N LEU A 10 -43.95 39.99 -5.14
CA LEU A 10 -44.03 41.41 -4.78
C LEU A 10 -43.54 42.22 -5.99
N PHE A 11 -44.45 42.98 -6.60
CA PHE A 11 -44.09 44.13 -7.42
C PHE A 11 -44.41 45.41 -6.64
N LEU A 12 -43.38 46.19 -6.31
CA LEU A 12 -43.55 47.60 -6.00
C LEU A 12 -43.25 48.38 -7.29
N ALA A 13 -44.22 49.14 -7.78
CA ALA A 13 -44.05 49.93 -8.99
C ALA A 13 -43.23 51.19 -8.68
N GLY A 14 -42.22 51.50 -9.50
CA GLY A 14 -41.38 52.68 -9.31
C GLY A 14 -40.54 53.03 -10.53
N THR A 15 -40.92 54.13 -11.20
CA THR A 15 -40.12 54.92 -12.16
C THR A 15 -39.41 54.22 -13.33
N LEU A 16 -39.84 54.57 -14.54
CA LEU A 16 -39.11 54.32 -15.79
C LEU A 16 -37.78 55.09 -15.79
N LEU A 17 -36.65 54.39 -15.67
CA LEU A 17 -35.30 54.94 -15.89
C LEU A 17 -34.68 54.29 -17.13
N TRP A 18 -34.51 55.08 -18.18
CA TRP A 18 -33.92 54.63 -19.45
C TRP A 18 -32.40 54.69 -19.38
N LEU A 19 -31.80 53.68 -18.74
CA LEU A 19 -30.35 53.49 -18.70
C LEU A 19 -29.87 52.79 -19.99
N PRO A 20 -28.63 53.07 -20.45
CA PRO A 20 -28.10 52.48 -21.69
C PRO A 20 -28.04 50.96 -21.62
N SER A 21 -28.19 50.30 -22.78
CA SER A 21 -28.33 48.85 -22.89
C SER A 21 -27.17 48.10 -22.23
N CYS A 22 -27.41 47.58 -21.02
CA CYS A 22 -26.50 46.66 -20.36
C CYS A 22 -26.69 45.29 -21.01
N ASN A 23 -25.65 44.78 -21.69
CA ASN A 23 -25.75 43.65 -22.60
C ASN A 23 -25.94 42.33 -21.84
N LYS A 24 -27.21 41.98 -21.56
CA LYS A 24 -27.61 40.81 -20.76
C LYS A 24 -27.29 39.45 -21.40
N ASP A 25 -26.87 39.45 -22.66
CA ASP A 25 -26.59 38.24 -23.44
C ASP A 25 -25.11 37.82 -23.37
N LYS A 26 -24.32 38.43 -22.47
CA LYS A 26 -23.13 37.75 -21.95
C LYS A 26 -23.59 36.70 -20.94
N GLU A 27 -23.47 35.42 -21.33
CA GLU A 27 -23.39 34.32 -20.37
C GLU A 27 -22.34 34.64 -19.29
N PRO A 28 -22.52 34.21 -18.03
CA PRO A 28 -21.52 34.42 -17.01
C PRO A 28 -20.23 33.74 -17.45
N GLU A 29 -19.20 34.56 -17.69
CA GLU A 29 -17.86 34.13 -18.06
C GLU A 29 -17.37 33.15 -16.99
N VAL A 30 -17.29 31.87 -17.34
CA VAL A 30 -16.93 30.82 -16.39
C VAL A 30 -15.49 31.07 -15.99
N ILE A 31 -15.31 31.65 -14.80
CA ILE A 31 -14.02 31.76 -14.16
C ILE A 31 -13.59 30.34 -13.82
N ASP A 32 -12.82 29.73 -14.73
CA ASP A 32 -12.02 28.57 -14.40
C ASP A 32 -10.99 29.04 -13.36
N VAL A 33 -11.30 28.74 -12.09
CA VAL A 33 -10.43 29.07 -10.96
C VAL A 33 -9.30 28.04 -10.99
N GLU A 34 -8.31 28.30 -11.87
CA GLU A 34 -7.23 27.38 -12.24
C GLU A 34 -6.70 26.65 -11.00
N ARG A 35 -6.92 25.33 -10.94
CA ARG A 35 -6.86 24.54 -9.70
C ARG A 35 -5.42 24.28 -9.28
N HIS A 36 -4.81 25.27 -8.64
CA HIS A 36 -3.46 25.15 -8.09
C HIS A 36 -3.41 24.33 -6.81
N TYR A 37 -2.22 23.80 -6.58
CA TYR A 37 -1.86 23.06 -5.39
C TYR A 37 -0.57 23.68 -4.84
N GLU A 38 -0.47 23.83 -3.53
CA GLU A 38 0.75 24.36 -2.90
C GLU A 38 1.84 23.28 -2.74
N MET A 39 1.41 22.02 -2.62
CA MET A 39 2.25 20.84 -2.39
C MET A 39 1.67 19.60 -3.08
N VAL A 40 2.54 18.64 -3.37
CA VAL A 40 2.21 17.24 -3.64
C VAL A 40 3.06 16.39 -2.70
N TYR A 41 2.50 15.28 -2.21
CA TYR A 41 3.16 14.37 -1.27
C TYR A 41 3.22 12.96 -1.86
N MET A 42 4.18 12.15 -1.42
CA MET A 42 4.38 10.77 -1.85
C MET A 42 4.05 9.79 -0.72
N LEU A 43 3.52 8.63 -1.08
CA LEU A 43 3.22 7.54 -0.16
C LEU A 43 3.63 6.20 -0.78
N GLY A 44 4.13 5.26 0.03
CA GLY A 44 4.47 3.89 -0.38
C GLY A 44 5.87 3.45 0.00
N ALA A 45 6.25 2.23 -0.40
CA ALA A 45 7.49 1.59 0.02
C ALA A 45 8.77 2.37 -0.32
N ALA A 46 8.76 3.19 -1.37
CA ALA A 46 9.89 4.01 -1.80
C ALA A 46 9.78 5.49 -1.38
N ALA A 47 8.71 5.87 -0.68
CA ALA A 47 8.56 7.19 -0.06
C ALA A 47 9.11 7.17 1.39
N ASP A 48 10.33 6.67 1.58
CA ASP A 48 10.98 6.42 2.88
C ASP A 48 10.12 5.64 3.91
N GLY A 49 9.13 4.88 3.45
CA GLY A 49 8.20 4.13 4.30
C GLY A 49 7.01 4.94 4.82
N HIS A 50 6.77 6.16 4.32
CA HIS A 50 5.56 6.92 4.61
C HIS A 50 4.34 6.28 3.92
N TRP A 51 3.49 5.60 4.70
CA TRP A 51 2.25 4.96 4.22
C TRP A 51 0.96 5.68 4.67
N ASP A 52 1.02 6.46 5.74
CA ASP A 52 -0.13 7.23 6.25
C ASP A 52 -0.29 8.54 5.46
N SER A 53 -1.51 8.86 5.05
CA SER A 53 -1.80 10.15 4.41
C SER A 53 -1.89 11.32 5.38
N ALA A 54 -1.89 11.06 6.69
CA ALA A 54 -1.73 12.08 7.73
C ALA A 54 -0.25 12.43 8.02
N ASP A 55 0.70 11.62 7.53
CA ASP A 55 2.15 11.89 7.55
C ASP A 55 2.82 11.44 6.23
N PRO A 56 2.55 12.08 5.08
CA PRO A 56 3.11 11.70 3.79
C PRO A 56 4.36 12.52 3.41
N LEU A 57 5.26 11.96 2.60
CA LEU A 57 6.57 12.56 2.28
C LEU A 57 6.44 13.71 1.26
N PRO A 58 6.71 14.99 1.60
CA PRO A 58 6.55 16.11 0.68
C PRO A 58 7.50 16.10 -0.53
N MET A 59 6.96 16.38 -1.71
CA MET A 59 7.75 16.67 -2.92
C MET A 59 8.30 18.11 -2.92
N LYS A 60 9.28 18.40 -3.78
CA LYS A 60 9.86 19.75 -3.92
C LYS A 60 9.13 20.52 -5.01
N VAL A 61 8.72 21.76 -4.74
CA VAL A 61 8.23 22.69 -5.76
C VAL A 61 9.30 22.99 -6.81
N THR A 62 8.89 23.33 -8.04
CA THR A 62 9.80 23.81 -9.09
C THR A 62 9.51 25.28 -9.45
N SER A 63 10.13 25.79 -10.52
CA SER A 63 9.79 27.11 -11.08
C SER A 63 8.50 27.12 -11.89
N ASP A 64 7.96 25.95 -12.26
CA ASP A 64 6.58 25.80 -12.74
C ASP A 64 5.71 25.49 -11.51
N LYS A 65 4.73 26.36 -11.25
CA LYS A 65 3.83 26.30 -10.08
C LYS A 65 3.07 24.97 -9.99
N ASP A 66 2.85 24.30 -11.13
CA ASP A 66 2.06 23.09 -11.22
C ASP A 66 2.93 21.83 -11.40
N VAL A 67 4.25 21.92 -11.18
CA VAL A 67 5.18 20.78 -11.30
C VAL A 67 6.01 20.60 -10.03
N PHE A 68 5.95 19.38 -9.48
CA PHE A 68 6.60 18.96 -8.25
C PHE A 68 7.62 17.86 -8.54
N VAL A 69 8.85 17.99 -8.03
CA VAL A 69 9.98 17.11 -8.34
C VAL A 69 10.49 16.34 -7.12
N TYR A 70 10.96 15.12 -7.33
CA TYR A 70 11.72 14.36 -6.33
C TYR A 70 12.79 13.47 -6.98
N GLU A 71 13.80 13.06 -6.21
CA GLU A 71 14.80 12.05 -6.61
C GLU A 71 14.92 10.95 -5.56
N LEU A 72 14.58 9.71 -5.95
CA LEU A 72 14.44 8.55 -5.07
C LEU A 72 14.90 7.25 -5.75
N ASP A 73 15.15 6.24 -4.93
CA ASP A 73 15.49 4.89 -5.38
C ASP A 73 14.20 4.07 -5.49
N LEU A 74 13.81 3.70 -6.72
CA LEU A 74 12.68 2.82 -6.99
C LEU A 74 13.22 1.41 -7.22
N VAL A 75 13.11 0.58 -6.19
CA VAL A 75 13.55 -0.82 -6.18
C VAL A 75 12.33 -1.72 -6.18
N ARG A 76 12.27 -2.68 -7.11
CA ARG A 76 11.15 -3.63 -7.24
C ARG A 76 10.93 -4.40 -5.94
N SER A 77 9.68 -4.55 -5.52
CA SER A 77 9.30 -5.36 -4.35
C SER A 77 8.17 -6.33 -4.71
N ALA A 78 7.88 -7.31 -3.85
CA ALA A 78 6.87 -8.33 -4.13
C ALA A 78 5.44 -7.79 -4.15
N GLU A 79 5.09 -6.85 -3.27
CA GLU A 79 3.83 -6.09 -3.37
C GLU A 79 3.85 -5.07 -4.51
N ASN A 80 5.05 -4.62 -4.87
CA ASN A 80 5.34 -3.60 -5.88
C ASN A 80 4.60 -2.26 -5.68
N LYS A 81 4.07 -2.01 -4.47
CA LYS A 81 3.43 -0.76 -4.05
C LYS A 81 4.47 0.30 -3.67
N LEU A 82 5.20 0.82 -4.65
CA LEU A 82 6.37 1.67 -4.39
C LEU A 82 6.01 3.14 -4.18
N ILE A 83 5.22 3.74 -5.08
CA ILE A 83 4.76 5.13 -4.96
C ILE A 83 3.32 5.34 -5.44
N LYS A 84 2.57 6.13 -4.67
CA LYS A 84 1.39 6.92 -5.09
C LYS A 84 1.53 8.32 -4.50
N PHE A 85 0.60 9.22 -4.80
CA PHE A 85 0.68 10.62 -4.33
C PHE A 85 -0.61 11.07 -3.66
N SER A 86 -0.52 12.13 -2.86
CA SER A 86 -1.67 12.96 -2.46
C SER A 86 -1.41 14.43 -2.76
N VAL A 87 -2.48 15.22 -2.84
CA VAL A 87 -2.44 16.68 -3.02
C VAL A 87 -2.75 17.45 -1.73
N ASP A 88 -2.93 16.71 -0.63
CA ASP A 88 -3.28 17.17 0.70
C ASP A 88 -2.77 16.19 1.78
N VAL A 89 -2.78 16.62 3.04
CA VAL A 89 -2.44 15.82 4.22
C VAL A 89 -3.72 15.63 5.04
N ASN A 90 -4.20 14.41 5.15
CA ASN A 90 -5.51 14.08 5.71
C ASN A 90 -5.59 12.60 6.13
N THR A 91 -6.64 12.22 6.86
CA THR A 91 -6.92 10.79 7.08
C THR A 91 -7.36 10.12 5.77
N TRP A 92 -7.07 8.82 5.61
CA TRP A 92 -7.30 8.04 4.38
C TRP A 92 -8.69 8.24 3.74
N ASP A 93 -9.74 8.37 4.55
CA ASP A 93 -11.14 8.59 4.15
C ASP A 93 -11.43 10.00 3.56
N LYS A 94 -10.49 10.94 3.68
CA LYS A 94 -10.65 12.36 3.28
C LYS A 94 -9.63 12.82 2.25
N THR A 95 -8.47 12.17 2.19
CA THR A 95 -7.37 12.53 1.29
C THR A 95 -7.75 12.41 -0.19
N HIS A 96 -7.23 13.32 -1.00
CA HIS A 96 -7.28 13.26 -2.46
C HIS A 96 -6.00 12.64 -3.02
N PHE A 97 -6.08 11.38 -3.45
CA PHE A 97 -4.94 10.65 -3.98
C PHE A 97 -4.81 10.78 -5.50
N LEU A 98 -3.56 10.77 -5.99
CA LEU A 98 -3.22 10.54 -7.39
C LEU A 98 -2.56 9.17 -7.51
N VAL A 99 -3.19 8.28 -8.26
CA VAL A 99 -2.79 6.88 -8.45
C VAL A 99 -2.58 6.61 -9.95
N PRO A 100 -2.03 5.45 -10.38
CA PRO A 100 -1.94 5.15 -11.80
C PRO A 100 -3.30 5.16 -12.50
N ALA A 101 -3.36 5.69 -13.72
CA ALA A 101 -4.57 5.64 -14.53
C ALA A 101 -4.96 4.19 -14.85
N LEU A 102 -6.26 3.87 -14.75
CA LEU A 102 -6.77 2.49 -14.75
C LEU A 102 -6.38 1.67 -15.98
N GLU A 103 -6.21 2.30 -17.15
CA GLU A 103 -5.80 1.62 -18.37
C GLU A 103 -4.34 1.10 -18.36
N ASN A 104 -3.55 1.44 -17.34
CA ASN A 104 -2.16 0.99 -17.17
C ASN A 104 -1.97 -0.07 -16.07
N MET A 105 -3.03 -0.44 -15.34
CA MET A 105 -2.95 -1.40 -14.22
C MET A 105 -2.58 -2.80 -14.72
N VAL A 106 -1.74 -3.52 -13.96
CA VAL A 106 -1.49 -4.94 -14.22
C VAL A 106 -2.73 -5.75 -13.81
N ALA A 107 -3.17 -6.68 -14.67
CA ALA A 107 -4.43 -7.37 -14.49
C ALA A 107 -4.49 -8.15 -13.16
N GLY A 108 -5.49 -7.84 -12.32
CA GLY A 108 -5.65 -8.44 -10.99
C GLY A 108 -4.68 -7.94 -9.92
N GLN A 109 -3.91 -6.87 -10.18
CA GLN A 109 -2.93 -6.31 -9.25
C GLN A 109 -3.31 -4.90 -8.79
N ALA A 110 -2.85 -4.53 -7.60
CA ALA A 110 -2.96 -3.18 -7.04
C ALA A 110 -1.84 -2.23 -7.53
N TYR A 111 -1.16 -2.55 -8.64
CA TYR A 111 -0.11 -1.70 -9.19
C TYR A 111 -0.10 -1.62 -10.74
N ALA A 112 0.52 -0.56 -11.24
CA ALA A 112 0.93 -0.39 -12.63
C ALA A 112 2.47 -0.32 -12.71
N TYR A 113 3.06 -0.80 -13.80
CA TYR A 113 4.50 -0.63 -14.02
C TYR A 113 4.83 0.81 -14.42
N LEU A 114 5.74 1.44 -13.68
CA LEU A 114 6.28 2.76 -13.99
C LEU A 114 7.17 2.68 -15.23
N LYS A 115 6.92 3.57 -16.20
CA LYS A 115 7.68 3.68 -17.45
C LYS A 115 8.56 4.92 -17.41
N GLU A 116 9.70 4.89 -18.08
CA GLU A 116 10.48 6.10 -18.34
C GLU A 116 9.76 6.98 -19.39
N GLY A 117 9.82 8.30 -19.24
CA GLY A 117 8.94 9.24 -19.94
C GLY A 117 7.66 9.55 -19.16
N GLU A 118 6.59 9.89 -19.87
CA GLU A 118 5.31 10.30 -19.25
C GLU A 118 4.41 9.09 -18.91
N ASN A 119 3.86 9.10 -17.70
CA ASN A 119 2.86 8.16 -17.20
C ASN A 119 1.59 8.95 -16.84
N LYS A 120 0.42 8.33 -17.01
CA LYS A 120 -0.86 8.95 -16.63
C LYS A 120 -1.24 8.63 -15.18
N LEU A 121 -1.80 9.63 -14.52
CA LEU A 121 -2.43 9.54 -13.20
C LEU A 121 -3.96 9.53 -13.33
N ALA A 122 -4.63 9.10 -12.27
CA ALA A 122 -6.05 9.33 -12.03
C ALA A 122 -6.24 9.78 -10.57
N GLU A 123 -7.18 10.71 -10.35
CA GLU A 123 -7.63 11.03 -8.99
C GLU A 123 -8.48 9.89 -8.41
N THR A 124 -8.36 9.64 -7.11
CA THR A 124 -9.34 8.89 -6.30
C THR A 124 -9.54 9.56 -4.94
N SER A 125 -10.79 9.65 -4.49
CA SER A 125 -11.17 10.14 -3.15
C SER A 125 -12.60 9.69 -2.81
N VAL A 126 -13.00 9.64 -1.53
CA VAL A 126 -14.37 9.25 -1.14
C VAL A 126 -15.43 10.16 -1.76
N ALA A 127 -15.12 11.45 -1.92
CA ALA A 127 -16.00 12.41 -2.59
C ALA A 127 -16.15 12.19 -4.11
N LYS A 128 -15.25 11.42 -4.73
CA LYS A 128 -15.20 11.15 -6.18
C LYS A 128 -15.69 9.74 -6.54
N ASP A 129 -15.30 8.74 -5.74
CA ASP A 129 -15.58 7.31 -5.95
C ASP A 129 -16.72 6.76 -5.09
N GLY A 130 -17.05 7.44 -3.98
CA GLY A 130 -17.97 6.96 -2.95
C GLY A 130 -17.24 6.26 -1.79
N ASP A 131 -17.97 6.06 -0.69
CA ASP A 131 -17.46 5.34 0.49
C ASP A 131 -17.15 3.87 0.15
N GLY A 132 -16.09 3.32 0.75
CA GLY A 132 -15.55 1.99 0.46
C GLY A 132 -14.86 1.83 -0.90
N ASN A 133 -14.96 2.79 -1.83
CA ASN A 133 -14.50 2.65 -3.23
C ASN A 133 -13.12 3.27 -3.51
N LEU A 134 -12.39 3.72 -2.48
CA LEU A 134 -11.03 4.27 -2.61
C LEU A 134 -10.06 3.26 -3.24
N ARG A 135 -9.28 3.71 -4.22
CA ARG A 135 -8.38 2.83 -5.00
C ARG A 135 -6.97 2.86 -4.40
N ASP A 136 -6.60 1.82 -3.66
CA ASP A 136 -5.25 1.68 -3.10
C ASP A 136 -4.22 1.20 -4.15
N HIS A 137 -4.08 1.97 -5.22
CA HIS A 137 -3.25 1.66 -6.39
C HIS A 137 -1.93 2.45 -6.38
N PHE A 138 -0.84 1.80 -6.81
CA PHE A 138 0.51 2.36 -6.79
C PHE A 138 1.24 2.11 -8.11
N PHE A 139 2.30 2.88 -8.36
CA PHE A 139 3.33 2.50 -9.33
C PHE A 139 4.34 1.54 -8.67
N GLY A 140 4.77 0.55 -9.46
CA GLY A 140 5.85 -0.38 -9.15
C GLY A 140 6.84 -0.54 -10.30
N MET A 141 7.91 -1.30 -10.10
CA MET A 141 8.91 -1.57 -11.15
C MET A 141 8.66 -2.90 -11.85
N ASP A 142 9.02 -2.99 -13.12
CA ASP A 142 9.08 -4.24 -13.88
C ASP A 142 10.46 -4.91 -13.66
N LYS A 143 10.60 -6.19 -14.05
CA LYS A 143 11.81 -6.96 -13.82
C LYS A 143 13.02 -6.33 -14.52
N GLY A 144 14.07 -6.05 -13.74
CA GLY A 144 15.29 -5.40 -14.21
C GLY A 144 15.18 -3.89 -14.41
N THR A 145 14.05 -3.25 -14.06
CA THR A 145 13.91 -1.80 -14.17
C THR A 145 14.21 -1.04 -12.89
N SER A 146 14.57 -1.69 -11.77
CA SER A 146 15.01 -1.03 -10.53
C SER A 146 16.12 0.01 -10.76
N GLY A 147 16.11 1.11 -10.02
CA GLY A 147 17.04 2.22 -10.24
C GLY A 147 16.81 3.45 -9.37
N ARG A 148 17.72 4.42 -9.48
CA ARG A 148 17.49 5.77 -8.99
C ARG A 148 16.83 6.61 -10.09
N TYR A 149 15.80 7.35 -9.72
CA TYR A 149 14.95 8.10 -10.64
C TYR A 149 14.78 9.55 -10.19
N GLN A 150 14.66 10.45 -11.17
CA GLN A 150 14.00 11.74 -10.98
C GLN A 150 12.56 11.59 -11.47
N ILE A 151 11.60 12.03 -10.64
CA ILE A 151 10.19 12.05 -10.97
C ILE A 151 9.63 13.48 -10.90
N GLN A 152 8.68 13.79 -11.76
CA GLN A 152 7.98 15.06 -11.83
C GLN A 152 6.47 14.82 -11.94
N VAL A 153 5.69 15.30 -10.99
CA VAL A 153 4.21 15.21 -10.98
C VAL A 153 3.61 16.54 -11.39
N ASN A 154 2.65 16.52 -12.31
CA ASN A 154 1.73 17.64 -12.56
C ASN A 154 0.30 17.21 -12.18
N PRO A 155 -0.26 17.69 -11.05
CA PRO A 155 -1.55 17.25 -10.53
C PRO A 155 -2.76 17.83 -11.28
N ILE A 156 -2.58 18.85 -12.13
CA ILE A 156 -3.64 19.42 -12.99
C ILE A 156 -3.79 18.59 -14.27
N LYS A 157 -2.66 18.30 -14.93
CA LYS A 157 -2.58 17.51 -16.17
C LYS A 157 -2.73 16.00 -15.92
N LEU A 158 -2.67 15.59 -14.65
CA LEU A 158 -2.65 14.18 -14.22
C LEU A 158 -1.53 13.39 -14.89
N THR A 159 -0.30 13.93 -14.86
CA THR A 159 0.89 13.29 -15.43
C THR A 159 2.00 13.10 -14.41
N LEU A 160 2.76 12.01 -14.60
CA LEU A 160 3.96 11.64 -13.87
C LEU A 160 5.09 11.38 -14.88
N THR A 161 5.99 12.36 -15.03
CA THR A 161 7.15 12.25 -15.90
C THR A 161 8.34 11.68 -15.14
N VAL A 162 9.01 10.70 -15.72
CA VAL A 162 10.03 9.87 -15.07
C VAL A 162 11.31 9.87 -15.92
N LYS A 163 12.46 10.03 -15.26
CA LYS A 163 13.79 9.92 -15.87
C LYS A 163 14.69 9.05 -15.01
N LYS A 164 15.32 8.03 -15.59
CA LYS A 164 16.29 7.19 -14.90
C LYS A 164 17.61 7.95 -14.73
N LEU A 165 18.19 7.85 -13.54
CA LEU A 165 19.49 8.45 -13.20
C LEU A 165 20.57 7.38 -13.09
N SER A 166 20.24 6.22 -12.52
CA SER A 166 21.10 5.03 -12.48
C SER A 166 20.27 3.75 -12.36
N SER A 167 20.87 2.61 -12.67
CA SER A 167 20.28 1.29 -12.40
C SER A 167 20.71 0.76 -11.04
N LEU A 168 19.78 0.05 -10.38
CA LEU A 168 20.00 -0.70 -9.15
C LEU A 168 19.69 -2.17 -9.43
N ALA A 169 20.20 -3.08 -8.61
CA ALA A 169 19.81 -4.48 -8.71
C ALA A 169 18.36 -4.66 -8.26
N ASP A 170 17.59 -5.46 -9.00
CA ASP A 170 16.38 -6.07 -8.46
C ASP A 170 16.74 -6.99 -7.28
N PRO A 171 15.97 -7.00 -6.18
CA PRO A 171 16.08 -8.07 -5.19
C PRO A 171 15.57 -9.39 -5.78
N GLU A 172 16.00 -10.50 -5.18
CA GLU A 172 15.33 -11.78 -5.36
C GLU A 172 13.92 -11.68 -4.78
N ILE A 173 12.91 -11.82 -5.64
CA ILE A 173 11.51 -11.89 -5.24
C ILE A 173 11.11 -13.36 -5.32
N ILE A 174 10.70 -13.93 -4.20
CA ILE A 174 10.09 -15.25 -4.18
C ILE A 174 8.63 -15.16 -4.64
N GLU A 175 8.18 -16.16 -5.38
CA GLU A 175 6.78 -16.31 -5.75
C GLU A 175 6.07 -17.27 -4.79
N TRP A 176 4.77 -17.10 -4.61
CA TRP A 176 3.97 -18.06 -3.85
C TRP A 176 3.80 -19.36 -4.64
N VAL A 177 4.05 -20.50 -3.99
CA VAL A 177 3.96 -21.84 -4.56
C VAL A 177 2.96 -22.64 -3.74
N ALA A 178 1.97 -23.23 -4.41
CA ALA A 178 0.86 -23.93 -3.76
C ALA A 178 1.31 -25.03 -2.79
N GLY A 179 1.03 -24.82 -1.50
CA GLY A 179 1.37 -25.73 -0.42
C GLY A 179 2.83 -25.70 0.04
N ASN A 180 3.63 -24.70 -0.37
CA ASN A 180 4.82 -24.32 0.39
C ASN A 180 4.42 -23.46 1.60
N LEU A 181 5.30 -23.36 2.59
CA LEU A 181 5.09 -22.59 3.82
C LEU A 181 6.24 -21.61 4.03
N TYR A 182 5.95 -20.50 4.70
CA TYR A 182 6.84 -19.36 4.76
C TYR A 182 6.81 -18.68 6.14
N LEU A 183 7.96 -18.36 6.73
CA LEU A 183 8.04 -17.64 8.01
C LEU A 183 7.81 -16.13 7.80
N VAL A 184 6.99 -15.53 8.66
CA VAL A 184 6.86 -14.06 8.82
C VAL A 184 6.99 -13.69 10.29
N GLY A 185 7.70 -12.60 10.57
CA GLY A 185 8.04 -12.17 11.92
C GLY A 185 9.33 -11.36 11.97
N ASP A 186 9.47 -10.46 12.94
CA ASP A 186 10.71 -9.70 13.16
C ASP A 186 11.89 -10.57 13.62
N ALA A 187 11.61 -11.76 14.18
CA ALA A 187 12.61 -12.81 14.37
C ALA A 187 13.16 -13.36 13.04
N THR A 188 12.43 -13.26 11.93
CA THR A 188 12.79 -13.90 10.65
C THR A 188 13.66 -12.99 9.76
N PRO A 189 14.40 -13.56 8.79
CA PRO A 189 15.14 -12.77 7.79
C PRO A 189 14.29 -11.72 7.04
N ALA A 190 13.03 -12.07 6.73
CA ALA A 190 12.10 -11.22 5.97
C ALA A 190 11.31 -10.18 6.80
N GLY A 191 11.40 -10.22 8.14
CA GLY A 191 10.52 -9.40 8.98
C GLY A 191 9.04 -9.75 8.78
N TRP A 192 8.16 -8.75 8.86
CA TRP A 192 6.72 -8.90 8.64
C TRP A 192 6.28 -8.75 7.16
N ALA A 193 7.19 -8.90 6.19
CA ALA A 193 6.87 -8.75 4.76
C ALA A 193 6.10 -9.96 4.18
N ILE A 194 4.77 -9.98 4.32
CA ILE A 194 3.90 -11.11 3.93
C ILE A 194 3.97 -11.50 2.44
N ALA A 195 4.33 -10.56 1.56
CA ALA A 195 4.50 -10.82 0.13
C ALA A 195 5.92 -11.28 -0.27
N SER A 196 6.92 -11.12 0.60
CA SER A 196 8.29 -11.63 0.39
C SER A 196 8.83 -12.35 1.65
N PRO A 197 8.10 -13.34 2.19
CA PRO A 197 8.42 -13.99 3.47
C PRO A 197 9.63 -14.93 3.37
N THR A 198 10.05 -15.54 4.48
CA THR A 198 11.20 -16.47 4.46
C THR A 198 10.74 -17.89 4.11
N PRO A 199 11.14 -18.51 2.98
CA PRO A 199 10.59 -19.79 2.54
C PRO A 199 11.10 -20.98 3.38
N MET A 200 10.23 -21.99 3.57
CA MET A 200 10.60 -23.29 4.12
C MET A 200 10.75 -24.34 3.01
N VAL A 201 11.77 -25.21 3.13
CA VAL A 201 11.99 -26.36 2.25
C VAL A 201 10.96 -27.45 2.58
N ARG A 202 10.15 -27.83 1.60
CA ARG A 202 9.10 -28.85 1.73
C ARG A 202 9.58 -30.25 1.34
N ASN A 203 9.22 -31.24 2.15
CA ASN A 203 9.35 -32.68 1.85
C ASN A 203 8.10 -33.41 2.36
N GLY A 204 7.09 -33.58 1.49
CA GLY A 204 5.79 -34.13 1.86
C GLY A 204 5.05 -33.21 2.85
N ASN A 205 4.83 -33.72 4.06
CA ASN A 205 4.22 -33.02 5.20
C ASN A 205 5.28 -32.36 6.14
N ILE A 206 6.57 -32.56 5.86
CA ILE A 206 7.67 -31.96 6.62
C ILE A 206 8.11 -30.67 5.93
N HIS A 207 8.16 -29.57 6.68
CA HIS A 207 8.65 -28.27 6.23
C HIS A 207 9.80 -27.83 7.13
N THR A 208 10.96 -27.53 6.53
CA THR A 208 12.17 -27.16 7.27
C THR A 208 12.66 -25.75 6.91
N PHE A 209 13.16 -25.04 7.91
CA PHE A 209 13.98 -23.85 7.73
C PHE A 209 15.30 -24.05 8.48
N GLU A 210 16.41 -23.66 7.87
CA GLU A 210 17.70 -23.59 8.55
C GLU A 210 18.34 -22.23 8.23
N GLY A 211 18.60 -21.42 9.25
CA GLY A 211 19.07 -20.05 9.06
C GLY A 211 19.09 -19.23 10.33
N PRO A 212 19.46 -17.94 10.25
CA PRO A 212 19.46 -17.04 11.38
C PRO A 212 18.04 -16.66 11.80
N LEU A 213 17.79 -16.63 13.11
CA LEU A 213 16.66 -15.96 13.73
C LEU A 213 17.19 -14.89 14.71
N LYS A 214 16.50 -13.74 14.75
CA LYS A 214 16.73 -12.68 15.74
C LYS A 214 15.87 -12.94 16.98
N ALA A 215 16.17 -12.26 18.08
CA ALA A 215 15.19 -12.12 19.16
C ALA A 215 13.98 -11.31 18.63
N GLY A 216 12.76 -11.79 18.89
CA GLY A 216 11.53 -11.29 18.27
C GLY A 216 10.45 -12.37 18.19
N GLU A 217 9.48 -12.21 17.32
CA GLU A 217 8.34 -13.10 17.13
C GLU A 217 8.27 -13.66 15.70
N PHE A 218 7.56 -14.79 15.51
CA PHE A 218 7.14 -15.24 14.17
C PHE A 218 5.88 -16.14 14.17
N LYS A 219 5.26 -16.24 13.00
CA LYS A 219 4.25 -17.23 12.60
C LYS A 219 4.55 -17.75 11.18
N ILE A 220 3.88 -18.80 10.73
CA ILE A 220 4.17 -19.47 9.46
C ILE A 220 2.95 -19.36 8.53
N ALA A 221 3.08 -18.61 7.45
CA ALA A 221 2.04 -18.36 6.47
C ALA A 221 1.85 -19.52 5.48
N THR A 222 0.61 -19.79 5.10
CA THR A 222 0.24 -20.69 3.98
C THR A 222 0.14 -19.98 2.63
N VAL A 223 -0.15 -18.68 2.65
CA VAL A 223 -0.37 -17.79 1.50
C VAL A 223 0.24 -16.40 1.76
N PHE A 224 0.48 -15.63 0.71
CA PHE A 224 0.97 -14.24 0.81
C PHE A 224 -0.19 -13.26 1.12
N ASP A 225 -1.01 -13.58 2.12
CA ASP A 225 -2.20 -12.84 2.53
C ASP A 225 -2.39 -12.95 4.05
N TRP A 226 -2.65 -11.83 4.72
CA TRP A 226 -2.95 -11.77 6.15
C TRP A 226 -4.30 -12.39 6.53
N GLY A 227 -5.26 -12.46 5.59
CA GLY A 227 -6.55 -13.11 5.77
C GLY A 227 -6.51 -14.65 5.66
N GLY A 228 -5.38 -15.22 5.23
CA GLY A 228 -5.20 -16.65 5.06
C GLY A 228 -4.88 -17.41 6.35
N ASP A 229 -4.75 -18.74 6.24
CA ASP A 229 -4.38 -19.58 7.38
C ASP A 229 -2.88 -19.48 7.72
N PHE A 230 -2.57 -19.48 9.01
CA PHE A 230 -1.21 -19.52 9.54
C PHE A 230 -1.03 -20.73 10.46
N TYR A 231 0.08 -21.45 10.29
CA TYR A 231 0.58 -22.32 11.34
C TYR A 231 1.19 -21.45 12.45
N ARG A 232 0.72 -21.67 13.68
CA ARG A 232 0.95 -20.86 14.89
C ARG A 232 1.17 -21.80 16.10
N PRO A 233 1.74 -21.38 17.24
CA PRO A 233 1.75 -22.22 18.43
C PRO A 233 0.36 -22.34 19.05
N ALA A 234 0.07 -23.48 19.68
CA ALA A 234 -1.18 -23.68 20.42
C ALA A 234 -1.38 -22.71 21.60
N VAL A 235 -0.29 -22.11 22.10
CA VAL A 235 -0.28 -21.07 23.15
C VAL A 235 0.54 -19.89 22.63
N ASP A 236 -0.01 -18.68 22.68
CA ASP A 236 0.74 -17.47 22.29
C ASP A 236 2.00 -17.26 23.16
N GLN A 237 2.98 -16.53 22.63
CA GLN A 237 4.28 -16.26 23.29
C GLN A 237 5.08 -17.53 23.65
N THR A 238 4.85 -18.66 22.96
CA THR A 238 5.63 -19.89 23.19
C THR A 238 7.12 -19.64 22.93
N GLU A 239 7.93 -19.69 23.98
CA GLU A 239 9.35 -19.33 23.96
C GLU A 239 10.20 -20.35 23.17
N ILE A 240 11.07 -19.82 22.31
CA ILE A 240 12.18 -20.50 21.64
C ILE A 240 13.48 -19.89 22.14
N ASN A 241 14.43 -20.72 22.56
CA ASN A 241 15.71 -20.32 23.12
C ASN A 241 16.83 -21.31 22.72
N LYS A 242 18.07 -21.14 23.23
CA LYS A 242 19.20 -22.05 22.90
C LYS A 242 18.97 -23.54 23.24
N SER A 243 17.94 -23.87 24.05
CA SER A 243 17.52 -25.26 24.34
C SER A 243 16.43 -25.81 23.38
N GLY A 244 16.02 -25.05 22.37
CA GLY A 244 14.93 -25.41 21.45
C GLY A 244 13.58 -24.82 21.88
N ILE A 245 12.55 -25.67 21.92
CA ILE A 245 11.15 -25.31 22.26
C ILE A 245 10.59 -26.28 23.32
N ALA A 246 9.92 -25.76 24.34
CA ALA A 246 9.41 -26.58 25.45
C ALA A 246 8.11 -27.33 25.11
N ASN A 247 7.24 -26.74 24.29
CA ASN A 247 6.03 -27.37 23.76
C ASN A 247 5.96 -27.13 22.25
N GLY A 248 6.09 -28.19 21.47
CA GLY A 248 6.04 -28.14 20.00
C GLY A 248 4.64 -28.13 19.40
N ALA A 249 3.57 -28.06 20.19
CA ALA A 249 2.19 -28.14 19.68
C ALA A 249 1.83 -26.97 18.74
N VAL A 250 1.42 -27.30 17.52
CA VAL A 250 1.05 -26.35 16.46
C VAL A 250 -0.46 -26.37 16.25
N VAL A 251 -1.00 -25.24 15.82
CA VAL A 251 -2.36 -25.06 15.33
C VAL A 251 -2.30 -24.37 13.97
N CYS A 252 -3.32 -24.56 13.13
CA CYS A 252 -3.41 -23.88 11.83
C CYS A 252 -4.78 -23.21 11.71
N TRP A 253 -4.78 -21.88 11.61
CA TRP A 253 -5.98 -21.08 11.39
C TRP A 253 -5.65 -19.69 10.86
N LYS A 254 -6.58 -19.10 10.11
CA LYS A 254 -6.70 -17.65 9.91
C LYS A 254 -7.05 -16.97 11.23
N GLU A 255 -6.77 -15.68 11.34
CA GLU A 255 -7.20 -14.91 12.49
C GLU A 255 -8.73 -14.72 12.48
N ASP A 256 -9.39 -15.05 13.59
CA ASP A 256 -10.85 -14.96 13.71
C ASP A 256 -11.24 -14.85 15.20
N ALA A 257 -11.39 -13.62 15.68
CA ALA A 257 -11.72 -13.34 17.07
C ALA A 257 -13.09 -13.90 17.50
N ALA A 258 -14.03 -14.11 16.56
CA ALA A 258 -15.34 -14.71 16.85
C ALA A 258 -15.24 -16.24 17.04
N ALA A 259 -14.31 -16.90 16.36
CA ALA A 259 -13.94 -18.30 16.59
C ALA A 259 -12.96 -18.51 17.77
N GLY A 260 -12.45 -17.43 18.38
CA GLY A 260 -11.38 -17.49 19.39
C GLY A 260 -9.98 -17.76 18.81
N HIS A 261 -9.83 -17.66 17.49
CA HIS A 261 -8.58 -17.88 16.76
C HIS A 261 -7.69 -16.63 16.83
N GLY A 262 -6.96 -16.47 17.94
CA GLY A 262 -6.03 -15.36 18.16
C GLY A 262 -4.77 -15.41 17.28
N ASP A 263 -4.07 -14.27 17.22
CA ASP A 263 -2.77 -14.14 16.55
C ASP A 263 -1.62 -14.75 17.37
N ASN A 264 -1.70 -16.04 17.68
CA ASN A 264 -0.64 -16.73 18.41
C ASN A 264 0.67 -16.69 17.62
N LYS A 265 1.78 -16.33 18.28
CA LYS A 265 3.13 -16.25 17.70
C LYS A 265 4.14 -17.01 18.56
N TRP A 266 5.13 -17.62 17.92
CA TRP A 266 6.34 -18.10 18.61
C TRP A 266 7.23 -16.91 18.95
N ARG A 267 7.93 -16.96 20.08
CA ARG A 267 8.84 -15.90 20.49
C ARG A 267 10.26 -16.41 20.65
N VAL A 268 11.14 -15.98 19.74
CA VAL A 268 12.57 -16.26 19.81
C VAL A 268 13.22 -15.29 20.80
N LYS A 269 13.96 -15.84 21.76
CA LYS A 269 14.62 -15.11 22.84
C LYS A 269 16.10 -14.89 22.58
N ASP A 270 16.79 -15.94 22.18
CA ASP A 270 18.20 -15.91 21.84
C ASP A 270 18.36 -15.80 20.32
N ALA A 271 19.00 -14.74 19.85
CA ALA A 271 19.38 -14.63 18.44
C ALA A 271 20.51 -15.60 18.10
N GLY A 272 20.49 -16.16 16.88
CA GLY A 272 21.50 -17.09 16.36
C GLY A 272 20.96 -17.98 15.24
N LYS A 273 21.70 -19.03 14.88
CA LYS A 273 21.29 -19.98 13.84
C LYS A 273 20.45 -21.12 14.42
N TYR A 274 19.29 -21.36 13.82
CA TYR A 274 18.36 -22.44 14.19
C TYR A 274 18.05 -23.37 13.02
N ARG A 275 17.56 -24.58 13.35
CA ARG A 275 16.70 -25.37 12.46
C ARG A 275 15.29 -25.42 13.04
N LEU A 276 14.30 -25.09 12.21
CA LEU A 276 12.88 -25.31 12.46
C LEU A 276 12.42 -26.50 11.60
N THR A 277 11.68 -27.43 12.18
CA THR A 277 11.07 -28.57 11.47
C THR A 277 9.62 -28.68 11.87
N LEU A 278 8.72 -28.20 11.01
CA LEU A 278 7.27 -28.33 11.14
C LEU A 278 6.81 -29.62 10.46
N ASN A 279 6.03 -30.44 11.15
CA ASN A 279 5.23 -31.50 10.55
C ASN A 279 3.76 -31.06 10.52
N THR A 280 3.19 -30.91 9.34
CA THR A 280 1.80 -30.47 9.13
C THR A 280 0.76 -31.56 9.34
N GLU A 281 1.17 -32.82 9.36
CA GLU A 281 0.30 -33.99 9.61
C GLU A 281 0.13 -34.27 11.11
N THR A 282 1.23 -34.19 11.88
CA THR A 282 1.19 -34.36 13.35
C THR A 282 0.99 -33.04 14.10
N LEU A 283 0.94 -31.90 13.40
CA LEU A 283 0.88 -30.55 13.96
C LEU A 283 1.94 -30.31 15.06
N THR A 284 3.20 -30.60 14.74
CA THR A 284 4.33 -30.41 15.66
C THR A 284 5.48 -29.61 15.04
N LEU A 285 6.00 -28.64 15.79
CA LEU A 285 7.23 -27.90 15.49
C LEU A 285 8.35 -28.41 16.41
N LYS A 286 9.41 -28.96 15.81
CA LYS A 286 10.69 -29.18 16.46
C LYS A 286 11.61 -27.98 16.19
N VAL A 287 12.37 -27.56 17.19
CA VAL A 287 13.37 -26.48 17.08
C VAL A 287 14.71 -26.98 17.59
N GLU A 288 15.78 -26.71 16.84
CA GLU A 288 17.17 -27.06 17.18
C GLU A 288 18.05 -25.81 17.09
N TRP A 289 18.82 -25.51 18.14
CA TRP A 289 19.88 -24.51 18.07
C TRP A 289 21.11 -25.09 17.34
N LEU A 290 21.74 -24.31 16.46
CA LEU A 290 22.87 -24.74 15.65
C LEU A 290 24.17 -23.96 15.91
N GLY A 291 24.08 -22.78 16.51
CA GLY A 291 25.23 -21.89 16.74
C GLY A 291 24.82 -20.43 16.77
N GLU A 292 25.78 -19.55 17.01
CA GLU A 292 25.63 -18.09 16.86
C GLU A 292 25.84 -17.68 15.40
#